data_AF-A0A8S0SSE4-F1
#
_entry.id   AF-A0A8S0SSE4-F1
#
_cell.length_a   1.000
_cell.length_b   1.000
_cell.length_c   1.000
_cell.angle_alpha   90.00
_cell.angle_beta   90.00
_cell.angle_gamma   90.00
#
_symmetry.space_group_name_H-M   'P 1'
#
loop_
_entity.id
_entity.type
_entity.pdbx_description
1 polymer ?
#
loop_
_entity_poly.entity_id
_entity_poly.type
_entity_poly.pdbx_seq_one_letter_code
_entity_poly.pdbx_strand_id
1 'polypeptide(L)'
;MEVDSSKQEEKKTVMAHQDRNPDKKRRRRIICLVVISVILALALIFTILGLTVFKAKRPVTTVNSVALTDLDFSLDIARFRVHLNVTVDTSVAVKNPNRVGFKYKNSTALLKYRGIMVGEVPIPAGKISARDSKILNLTLTLMADRVLSNSNLYSDILS
;
A
#
# COMPACT_ATOMS: atom_id res chain seq x y z
N MET A 1 -91.15 3.06 -3.80
CA MET A 1 -90.11 2.73 -2.78
C MET A 1 -88.72 3.22 -3.22
N GLU A 2 -88.61 4.30 -4.01
CA GLU A 2 -87.32 4.79 -4.56
C GLU A 2 -86.70 5.98 -3.81
N VAL A 3 -87.41 6.55 -2.84
CA VAL A 3 -86.97 7.79 -2.15
C VAL A 3 -85.96 7.53 -1.03
N ASP A 4 -85.78 6.28 -0.60
CA ASP A 4 -84.89 5.92 0.52
C ASP A 4 -83.46 5.54 0.05
N SER A 5 -83.30 5.14 -1.21
CA SER A 5 -82.01 4.77 -1.79
C SER A 5 -81.09 5.98 -2.02
N SER A 6 -81.67 7.12 -2.41
CA SER A 6 -80.95 8.36 -2.70
C SER A 6 -80.42 9.05 -1.43
N LYS A 7 -81.05 8.87 -0.26
CA LYS A 7 -80.53 9.39 1.02
C LYS A 7 -79.40 8.54 1.62
N GLN A 8 -79.32 7.25 1.30
CA GLN A 8 -78.21 6.40 1.72
C GLN A 8 -76.92 6.69 0.93
N GLU A 9 -77.04 7.07 -0.34
CA GLU A 9 -75.90 7.39 -1.19
C GLU A 9 -75.26 8.73 -0.82
N GLU A 10 -76.08 9.71 -0.42
CA GLU A 10 -75.63 11.01 0.10
C GLU A 10 -74.93 10.87 1.48
N LYS A 11 -75.43 9.99 2.37
CA LYS A 11 -74.75 9.69 3.64
C LYS A 11 -73.44 8.94 3.47
N LYS A 12 -73.31 8.08 2.45
CA LYS A 12 -72.05 7.39 2.11
C LYS A 12 -71.00 8.34 1.55
N THR A 13 -71.41 9.34 0.78
CA THR A 13 -70.49 10.32 0.18
C THR A 13 -69.99 11.36 1.17
N VAL A 14 -70.80 11.74 2.18
CA VAL A 14 -70.38 12.69 3.22
C VAL A 14 -69.43 12.05 4.26
N MET A 15 -69.50 10.74 4.52
CA MET A 15 -68.64 10.07 5.49
C MET A 15 -67.26 9.62 4.96
N ALA A 16 -67.01 9.66 3.65
CA ALA A 16 -65.72 9.29 3.06
C ALA A 16 -64.68 10.42 3.07
N HIS A 17 -65.06 11.61 3.56
CA HIS A 17 -64.24 12.83 3.46
C HIS A 17 -63.68 13.33 4.80
N GLN A 18 -63.48 12.46 5.79
CA GLN A 18 -62.92 12.87 7.09
C GLN A 18 -61.89 11.85 7.61
N ASP A 19 -60.63 12.03 7.18
CA ASP A 19 -59.37 11.85 7.96
C ASP A 19 -58.19 11.54 7.01
N ARG A 20 -57.77 12.54 6.24
CA ARG A 20 -56.40 12.55 5.72
C ARG A 20 -55.66 13.69 6.39
N ASN A 21 -55.35 13.54 7.68
CA ASN A 21 -54.46 14.44 8.40
C ASN A 21 -53.12 14.60 7.62
N PRO A 22 -52.90 15.73 6.92
CA PRO A 22 -51.73 15.93 6.07
C PRO A 22 -50.47 16.19 6.91
N ASP A 23 -50.65 16.63 8.16
CA ASP A 23 -49.57 17.00 9.08
C ASP A 23 -48.77 15.80 9.57
N LYS A 24 -49.44 14.67 9.83
CA LYS A 24 -48.77 13.39 10.18
C LYS A 24 -47.88 12.89 9.03
N LYS A 25 -48.33 13.07 7.78
CA LYS A 25 -47.62 12.65 6.56
C LYS A 25 -46.42 13.56 6.29
N ARG A 26 -46.55 14.87 6.51
CA ARG A 26 -45.48 15.87 6.36
C ARG A 26 -44.40 15.69 7.43
N ARG A 27 -44.78 15.43 8.69
CA ARG A 27 -43.86 15.16 9.80
C ARG A 27 -43.06 13.87 9.58
N ARG A 28 -43.68 12.79 9.08
CA ARG A 28 -42.97 11.56 8.71
C ARG A 28 -41.96 11.76 7.57
N ARG A 29 -42.31 12.56 6.54
CA ARG A 29 -41.36 12.88 5.46
C ARG A 29 -40.14 13.66 5.97
N ILE A 30 -40.36 14.64 6.85
CA ILE A 30 -39.26 15.41 7.45
C ILE A 30 -38.35 14.48 8.28
N ILE A 31 -38.92 13.57 9.08
CA ILE A 31 -38.13 12.59 9.84
C ILE A 31 -37.32 11.69 8.91
N CYS A 32 -37.91 11.18 7.83
CA CYS A 32 -37.18 10.38 6.84
C CYS A 32 -36.03 11.16 6.19
N LEU A 33 -36.23 12.43 5.84
CA LEU A 33 -35.17 13.27 5.27
C LEU A 33 -34.04 13.51 6.27
N VAL A 34 -34.36 13.76 7.53
CA VAL A 34 -33.35 13.91 8.59
C VAL A 34 -32.55 12.63 8.75
N VAL A 35 -33.21 11.47 8.83
CA VAL A 35 -32.53 10.16 8.95
C VAL A 35 -31.60 9.90 7.77
N ILE A 36 -32.07 10.14 6.54
CA ILE A 36 -31.24 10.00 5.33
C ILE A 36 -30.03 10.93 5.40
N SER A 37 -30.22 12.19 5.82
CA SER A 37 -29.11 13.14 5.95
C SER A 37 -28.06 12.68 6.96
N VAL A 38 -28.49 12.10 8.09
CA VAL A 38 -27.59 11.57 9.12
C VAL A 38 -26.82 10.36 8.58
N ILE A 39 -27.49 9.46 7.87
CA ILE A 39 -26.83 8.30 7.24
C ILE A 39 -25.79 8.75 6.21
N LEU A 40 -26.13 9.73 5.36
CA LEU A 40 -25.20 10.29 4.38
C LEU A 40 -24.00 10.98 5.06
N ALA A 41 -24.24 11.73 6.13
CA ALA A 41 -23.17 12.36 6.90
C ALA A 41 -22.24 11.32 7.54
N LEU A 42 -22.80 10.28 8.17
CA LEU A 42 -22.01 9.17 8.73
C LEU A 42 -21.20 8.45 7.66
N ALA A 43 -21.81 8.13 6.51
CA ALA A 43 -21.11 7.51 5.39
C ALA A 43 -19.97 8.39 4.87
N LEU A 44 -20.18 9.70 4.76
CA LEU A 44 -19.14 10.65 4.38
C LEU A 44 -18.00 10.68 5.41
N ILE A 45 -18.31 10.70 6.70
CA ILE A 45 -17.30 10.66 7.77
C ILE A 45 -16.48 9.36 7.68
N PHE A 46 -17.13 8.21 7.55
CA PHE A 46 -16.44 6.92 7.44
C PHE A 46 -15.58 6.82 6.18
N THR A 47 -16.03 7.35 5.06
CA THR A 47 -15.23 7.37 3.82
C THR A 47 -14.00 8.26 3.97
N ILE A 48 -14.15 9.48 4.54
CA ILE A 48 -13.01 10.37 4.83
C ILE A 48 -12.05 9.68 5.81
N LEU A 49 -12.55 9.04 6.87
CA LEU A 49 -11.71 8.37 7.86
C LEU A 49 -10.96 7.17 7.25
N GLY A 50 -11.64 6.38 6.42
CA GLY A 50 -11.03 5.30 5.66
C GLY A 50 -9.89 5.82 4.77
N LEU A 51 -10.16 6.83 3.95
CA LEU A 51 -9.17 7.38 3.02
C LEU A 51 -7.99 8.04 3.75
N THR A 52 -8.22 8.71 4.88
CA THR A 52 -7.17 9.37 5.65
C THR A 52 -6.30 8.38 6.44
N VAL A 53 -6.89 7.37 7.07
CA VAL A 53 -6.17 6.36 7.85
C VAL A 53 -5.43 5.36 6.96
N PHE A 54 -6.02 4.96 5.84
CA PHE A 54 -5.42 4.02 4.89
C PHE A 54 -4.55 4.68 3.82
N LYS A 55 -4.20 5.97 3.98
CA LYS A 55 -3.27 6.65 3.08
C LYS A 55 -1.94 5.88 3.03
N ALA A 56 -1.66 5.29 1.87
CA ALA A 56 -0.46 4.50 1.64
C ALA A 56 0.81 5.37 1.75
N LYS A 57 1.69 4.98 2.66
CA LYS A 57 3.03 5.54 2.87
C LYS A 57 4.05 4.59 2.26
N ARG A 58 5.15 5.15 1.76
CA ARG A 58 6.24 4.35 1.20
C ARG A 58 6.99 3.60 2.32
N PRO A 59 7.37 2.33 2.12
CA PRO A 59 8.25 1.65 3.04
C PRO A 59 9.60 2.36 3.11
N VAL A 60 10.22 2.36 4.28
CA VAL A 60 11.53 2.96 4.51
C VAL A 60 12.56 1.85 4.51
N THR A 61 13.56 1.96 3.64
CA THR A 61 14.67 1.01 3.54
C THR A 61 15.90 1.60 4.18
N THR A 62 16.46 0.92 5.18
CA THR A 62 17.67 1.32 5.88
C THR A 62 18.73 0.25 5.69
N VAL A 63 19.96 0.64 5.36
CA VAL A 63 21.10 -0.28 5.38
C VAL A 63 21.60 -0.36 6.81
N ASN A 64 21.54 -1.53 7.41
CA ASN A 64 21.94 -1.74 8.80
C ASN A 64 23.44 -2.05 8.88
N SER A 65 23.94 -2.90 7.98
CA SER A 65 25.33 -3.28 7.95
C SER A 65 25.74 -3.71 6.55
N VAL A 66 27.03 -3.54 6.27
CA VAL A 66 27.72 -4.04 5.09
C VAL A 66 28.99 -4.69 5.60
N ALA A 67 29.20 -5.95 5.27
CA ALA A 67 30.38 -6.72 5.64
C ALA A 67 31.00 -7.33 4.38
N LEU A 68 32.32 -7.25 4.28
CA LEU A 68 33.08 -7.98 3.27
C LEU A 68 33.36 -9.38 3.81
N THR A 69 32.84 -10.40 3.14
CA THR A 69 32.89 -11.79 3.61
C THR A 69 33.99 -12.57 2.91
N ASP A 70 34.16 -12.35 1.61
CA ASP A 70 35.18 -13.03 0.84
C ASP A 70 35.79 -12.11 -0.22
N LEU A 71 37.09 -12.30 -0.46
CA LEU A 71 37.84 -11.55 -1.44
C LEU A 71 38.85 -12.51 -2.07
N ASP A 72 38.52 -12.98 -3.25
CA ASP A 72 39.33 -13.92 -4.01
C ASP A 72 40.06 -13.18 -5.13
N PHE A 73 41.38 -13.19 -5.06
CA PHE A 73 42.27 -12.56 -6.02
C PHE A 73 43.14 -13.63 -6.69
N SER A 74 43.00 -13.77 -7.99
CA SER A 74 43.85 -14.65 -8.79
C SER A 74 44.44 -13.93 -10.00
N LEU A 75 45.73 -14.19 -10.23
CA LEU A 75 46.49 -13.66 -11.37
C LEU A 75 46.75 -14.80 -12.36
N ASP A 76 46.15 -14.72 -13.54
CA ASP A 76 46.53 -15.58 -14.67
C ASP A 76 47.75 -14.95 -15.36
N ILE A 77 48.94 -15.37 -14.91
CA ILE A 77 50.24 -14.91 -15.44
C ILE A 77 50.39 -15.26 -16.93
N ALA A 78 49.78 -16.37 -17.39
CA ALA A 78 49.88 -16.80 -18.78
C ALA A 78 49.05 -15.91 -19.72
N ARG A 79 47.98 -15.27 -19.22
CA ARG A 79 47.12 -14.38 -20.02
C ARG A 79 47.22 -12.90 -19.63
N PHE A 80 48.08 -12.54 -18.68
CA PHE A 80 48.14 -11.21 -18.08
C PHE A 80 46.76 -10.70 -17.64
N ARG A 81 45.94 -11.57 -17.03
CA ARG A 81 44.59 -11.21 -16.54
C ARG A 81 44.52 -11.32 -15.03
N VAL A 82 43.91 -10.30 -14.43
CA VAL A 82 43.60 -10.26 -13.01
C VAL A 82 42.13 -10.64 -12.85
N HIS A 83 41.85 -11.64 -12.04
CA HIS A 83 40.52 -12.01 -11.62
C HIS A 83 40.37 -11.63 -10.15
N LEU A 84 39.39 -10.78 -9.85
CA LEU A 84 39.07 -10.41 -8.49
C LEU A 84 37.57 -10.65 -8.29
N ASN A 85 37.21 -11.48 -7.32
CA ASN A 85 35.83 -11.70 -6.89
C ASN A 85 35.68 -11.20 -5.46
N VAL A 86 34.64 -10.43 -5.21
CA VAL A 86 34.36 -9.86 -3.88
C VAL A 86 32.95 -10.28 -3.46
N THR A 87 32.81 -10.93 -2.32
CA THR A 87 31.52 -11.27 -1.73
C THR A 87 31.22 -10.32 -0.58
N VAL A 88 30.09 -9.64 -0.67
CA VAL A 88 29.61 -8.66 0.30
C VAL A 88 28.30 -9.13 0.92
N ASP A 89 28.25 -9.24 2.24
CA ASP A 89 27.02 -9.44 2.98
C ASP A 89 26.44 -8.09 3.39
N THR A 90 25.21 -7.82 2.95
CA THR A 90 24.50 -6.58 3.25
C THR A 90 23.21 -6.90 4.01
N SER A 91 23.03 -6.25 5.16
CA SER A 91 21.77 -6.33 5.91
C SER A 91 20.95 -5.07 5.67
N VAL A 92 19.76 -5.24 5.09
CA VAL A 92 18.82 -4.15 4.80
C VAL A 92 17.54 -4.34 5.61
N ALA A 93 17.17 -3.34 6.41
CA ALA A 93 15.88 -3.30 7.09
C ALA A 93 14.83 -2.57 6.25
N VAL A 94 13.71 -3.24 5.99
CA VAL A 94 12.54 -2.65 5.31
C VAL A 94 11.44 -2.43 6.34
N LYS A 95 11.19 -1.17 6.67
CA LYS A 95 10.15 -0.75 7.62
C LYS A 95 8.86 -0.38 6.91
N ASN A 96 7.73 -0.93 7.35
CA ASN A 96 6.41 -0.59 6.87
C ASN A 96 5.72 0.44 7.79
N PRO A 97 5.68 1.74 7.45
CA PRO A 97 4.99 2.73 8.27
C PRO A 97 3.46 2.68 8.16
N ASN A 98 2.91 1.83 7.29
CA ASN A 98 1.47 1.72 7.07
C ASN A 98 0.74 1.00 8.21
N ARG A 99 -0.53 1.36 8.41
CA ARG A 99 -1.47 0.68 9.31
C ARG A 99 -1.94 -0.68 8.77
N VAL A 100 -1.60 -1.00 7.53
CA VAL A 100 -1.93 -2.25 6.86
C VAL A 100 -0.64 -2.89 6.38
N GLY A 101 -0.56 -4.21 6.52
CA GLY A 101 0.56 -4.99 5.99
C GLY A 101 0.48 -5.10 4.47
N PHE A 102 1.62 -5.12 3.80
CA PHE A 102 1.69 -5.37 2.37
C PHE A 102 2.42 -6.67 2.06
N LYS A 103 2.04 -7.29 0.94
CA LYS A 103 2.72 -8.46 0.39
C LYS A 103 3.54 -8.01 -0.81
N TYR A 104 4.71 -8.59 -0.98
CA TYR A 104 5.58 -8.37 -2.14
C TYR A 104 5.83 -9.70 -2.85
N LYS A 105 5.94 -9.65 -4.17
CA LYS A 105 6.18 -10.83 -5.02
C LYS A 105 7.68 -11.13 -5.10
N ASN A 106 8.03 -12.25 -5.74
CA ASN A 106 9.41 -12.53 -6.11
C ASN A 106 9.94 -11.32 -6.89
N SER A 107 11.06 -10.79 -6.41
CA SER A 107 11.70 -9.59 -6.95
C SER A 107 13.21 -9.76 -6.89
N THR A 108 13.96 -8.81 -7.44
CA THR A 108 15.42 -8.87 -7.47
C THR A 108 15.95 -7.54 -6.96
N ALA A 109 16.86 -7.58 -5.99
CA ALA A 109 17.65 -6.42 -5.61
C ALA A 109 18.81 -6.29 -6.59
N LEU A 110 19.00 -5.09 -7.14
CA LEU A 110 20.08 -4.78 -8.07
C LEU A 110 21.08 -3.85 -7.37
N LEU A 111 22.34 -4.26 -7.30
CA LEU A 111 23.41 -3.41 -6.84
C LEU A 111 24.05 -2.71 -8.04
N LYS A 112 24.09 -1.38 -7.99
CA LYS A 112 24.69 -0.55 -9.02
C LYS A 112 25.76 0.35 -8.41
N TYR A 113 26.93 0.40 -9.04
CA TYR A 113 27.98 1.36 -8.74
C TYR A 113 28.14 2.33 -9.91
N ARG A 114 27.99 3.64 -9.65
CA ARG A 114 28.03 4.71 -10.67
C ARG A 114 27.21 4.39 -11.95
N GLY A 115 26.04 3.78 -11.77
CA GLY A 115 25.13 3.41 -12.86
C GLY A 115 25.39 2.06 -13.52
N ILE A 116 26.55 1.42 -13.26
CA ILE A 116 26.87 0.08 -13.76
C ILE A 116 26.30 -0.96 -12.80
N MET A 117 25.60 -1.96 -13.33
CA MET A 117 25.11 -3.10 -12.55
C MET A 117 26.27 -4.01 -12.19
N VAL A 118 26.51 -4.18 -10.89
CA VAL A 118 27.65 -4.93 -10.35
C VAL A 118 27.23 -6.24 -9.68
N GLY A 119 25.97 -6.35 -9.27
CA GLY A 119 25.42 -7.58 -8.70
C GLY A 119 23.89 -7.59 -8.66
N GLU A 120 23.33 -8.78 -8.50
CA GLU A 120 21.89 -8.99 -8.31
C GLU A 120 21.63 -10.08 -7.26
N VAL A 121 20.56 -9.91 -6.46
CA VAL A 121 20.13 -10.90 -5.47
C VAL A 121 18.63 -11.12 -5.58
N PRO A 122 18.17 -12.36 -5.77
CA PRO A 122 16.75 -12.67 -5.76
C PRO A 122 16.18 -12.50 -4.35
N ILE A 123 15.11 -11.73 -4.25
CA ILE A 123 14.32 -11.56 -3.03
C ILE A 123 13.03 -12.38 -3.18
N PRO A 124 12.86 -13.47 -2.41
CA PRO A 124 11.66 -14.30 -2.46
C PRO A 124 10.45 -13.53 -1.94
N ALA A 125 9.27 -13.85 -2.46
CA ALA A 125 8.00 -13.26 -2.06
C ALA A 125 7.79 -13.33 -0.54
N GLY A 126 7.15 -12.31 0.01
CA GLY A 126 6.89 -12.27 1.44
C GLY A 126 5.83 -11.24 1.82
N LYS A 127 5.66 -11.07 3.13
CA LYS A 127 4.73 -10.12 3.72
C LYS A 127 5.45 -9.33 4.80
N ILE A 128 5.15 -8.03 4.88
CA ILE A 128 5.54 -7.18 6.01
C ILE A 128 4.25 -6.70 6.68
N SER A 129 4.13 -6.96 7.98
CA SER A 129 2.94 -6.61 8.76
C SER A 129 2.80 -5.09 8.94
N ALA A 130 1.64 -4.65 9.42
CA ALA A 130 1.41 -3.24 9.72
C ALA A 130 2.41 -2.75 10.78
N ARG A 131 3.04 -1.59 10.55
CA ARG A 131 4.03 -0.98 11.46
C ARG A 131 5.25 -1.83 11.77
N ASP A 132 5.46 -2.89 11.02
CA ASP A 132 6.51 -3.87 11.26
C ASP A 132 7.76 -3.57 10.41
N SER A 133 8.89 -4.16 10.79
CA SER A 133 10.15 -4.07 10.05
C SER A 133 10.69 -5.45 9.78
N LYS A 134 11.12 -5.70 8.53
CA LYS A 134 11.72 -6.97 8.13
C LYS A 134 13.17 -6.75 7.72
N ILE A 135 14.06 -7.57 8.26
CA ILE A 135 15.48 -7.60 7.88
C ILE A 135 15.66 -8.54 6.69
N LEU A 136 16.36 -8.07 5.67
CA LEU A 136 16.75 -8.82 4.48
C LEU A 136 18.27 -8.91 4.48
N ASN A 137 18.80 -10.14 4.56
CA ASN A 137 20.23 -10.40 4.42
C ASN A 137 20.49 -10.76 2.96
N LEU A 138 21.32 -9.95 2.29
CA LEU A 138 21.63 -10.05 0.88
C LEU A 138 23.12 -10.32 0.73
N THR A 139 23.47 -11.48 0.17
CA THR A 139 24.86 -11.83 -0.17
C THR A 139 25.09 -11.57 -1.64
N LEU A 140 26.00 -10.65 -1.95
CA LEU A 140 26.30 -10.17 -3.29
C LEU A 140 27.72 -10.56 -3.68
N THR A 141 27.86 -11.40 -4.71
CA THR A 141 29.17 -11.68 -5.31
C THR A 141 29.38 -10.76 -6.51
N LEU A 142 30.41 -9.92 -6.41
CA LEU A 142 30.81 -8.94 -7.41
C LEU A 142 32.03 -9.47 -8.15
N MET A 143 31.96 -9.50 -9.47
CA MET A 143 33.14 -9.65 -10.31
C MET A 143 33.85 -8.29 -10.34
N ALA A 144 34.90 -8.16 -9.55
CA ALA A 144 35.56 -6.90 -9.32
C ALA A 144 36.48 -6.49 -10.48
N ASP A 145 36.72 -7.34 -11.47
CA ASP A 145 37.32 -6.95 -12.76
C ASP A 145 36.49 -5.84 -13.46
N ARG A 146 35.16 -5.95 -13.46
CA ARG A 146 34.24 -4.93 -14.01
C ARG A 146 34.15 -3.70 -13.13
N VAL A 147 34.23 -3.90 -11.82
CA VAL A 147 34.13 -2.82 -10.82
C VAL A 147 35.42 -1.99 -10.90
N LEU A 148 36.59 -2.62 -10.76
CA LEU A 148 37.93 -2.00 -10.87
C LEU A 148 38.28 -1.45 -12.25
N SER A 149 37.61 -1.89 -13.33
CA SER A 149 37.75 -1.24 -14.64
C SER A 149 37.36 0.25 -14.61
N ASN A 150 36.61 0.67 -13.59
CA ASN A 150 36.32 2.06 -13.31
C ASN A 150 37.39 2.66 -12.39
N SER A 151 38.28 3.47 -12.96
CA SER A 151 39.36 4.18 -12.24
C SER A 151 38.87 5.02 -11.05
N ASN A 152 37.60 5.41 -11.07
CA ASN A 152 36.96 6.23 -10.04
C ASN A 152 36.75 5.52 -8.69
N LEU A 153 36.82 4.19 -8.63
CA LEU A 153 36.71 3.48 -7.35
C LEU A 153 37.88 3.76 -6.44
N TYR A 154 39.08 3.78 -7.01
CA TYR A 154 40.29 4.05 -6.25
C TYR A 154 40.19 5.44 -5.61
N SER A 155 39.67 6.45 -6.33
CA SER A 155 39.44 7.77 -5.74
C SER A 155 38.35 7.79 -4.67
N ASP A 156 37.29 6.98 -4.80
CA ASP A 156 36.19 6.95 -3.82
C ASP A 156 36.57 6.19 -2.53
N ILE A 157 37.53 5.25 -2.61
CA ILE A 157 38.03 4.48 -1.45
C ILE A 157 39.15 5.22 -0.72
N LEU A 158 40.02 5.94 -1.44
CA LEU A 158 41.14 6.68 -0.86
C LEU A 158 40.77 8.10 -0.39
N SER A 159 39.55 8.58 -0.64
CA SER A 159 39.05 9.87 -0.15
C SER A 159 38.45 9.76 1.25
#